data_AF-Q09393-F1
#
_entry.id   AF-Q09393-F1
#
_cell.length_a   1.000
_cell.length_b   1.000
_cell.length_c   1.000
_cell.angle_alpha   90.00
_cell.angle_beta   90.00
_cell.angle_gamma   90.00
#
_symmetry.space_group_name_H-M   'P 1'
#
loop_
_entity.id
_entity.type
_entity.pdbx_description
1 polymer ?
#
loop_
_entity_poly.entity_id
_entity_poly.type
_entity_poly.pdbx_seq_one_letter_code
_entity_poly.pdbx_strand_id
1 'polypeptide(L)'
;MKLYFLPSIALWAVFGNGDQDLSSEHPIPCNNFYEYICHKNITRVPSRLRDVRAMEVSDDIDQYQEYVFHASNKQRLWQSVNPDIVSKWLVQFNTYWKGVNWNEHQKKHESFLNLDAHEKYKNLENSFEGYDFQILTKFYKSLKLSVEYLTELKIPISTRNHFYHGLFDEIRDIHILNIRTMSKFSEDRKNELIENVRNLKIIFPYLEYNDVKVWRDAKTAYEKEYYRLKIMIYEPNLSPIIVDKIIRVAAVNPAMEIFEKYITSFTSRFVFQHITAAASGLSFNYQNEIHISVFTMFNPIADPKSVYDQFLYVLCHELQHVHYNVDPPVFDEATWASEKQCVVDRIDHFAAAYKTNRANWTGAPFSYEDSANVAGLRLMLLYVAQKTSDSQEIRDTVERSVARFCTKNRENLHHNPLDVSINVAASEMPTFNSLYNCKPGDRMYVAPENYCKTLNMDIDVEEYKSQKIENDDLFVLTHFMDVLEDTAVELDAANITTFEGKLFDITVEEVEEQEESKEGSAESSSSSSSESDEESSVERELDEVSDGLDDSENETELRKSEIASTSRSSFIWPATVFTLLIKYIKF
;
A
#
# COMPACT_ATOMS: atom_id res chain seq x y z
N MET A 1 -32.27 30.76 57.34
CA MET A 1 -31.57 31.75 56.49
C MET A 1 -30.37 31.09 55.83
N LYS A 2 -30.60 30.46 54.67
CA LYS A 2 -29.63 30.07 53.62
C LYS A 2 -30.47 29.54 52.45
N LEU A 3 -30.64 30.37 51.41
CA LEU A 3 -31.07 29.92 50.07
C LEU A 3 -29.78 29.43 49.34
N TYR A 4 -29.74 28.62 48.28
CA TYR A 4 -30.64 28.32 47.15
C TYR A 4 -30.41 26.83 46.69
N PHE A 5 -31.05 26.25 45.66
CA PHE A 5 -32.05 26.75 44.69
C PHE A 5 -33.27 25.78 44.64
N LEU A 6 -33.71 25.31 43.46
CA LEU A 6 -34.83 24.38 43.23
C LEU A 6 -34.47 23.34 42.14
N PRO A 7 -34.99 22.10 42.23
CA PRO A 7 -34.95 21.12 41.14
C PRO A 7 -36.16 21.27 40.21
N SER A 8 -35.96 21.06 38.91
CA SER A 8 -37.03 20.97 37.91
C SER A 8 -37.05 19.57 37.29
N ILE A 9 -38.15 18.86 37.49
CA ILE A 9 -38.41 17.54 36.92
C ILE A 9 -38.92 17.70 35.48
N ALA A 10 -38.29 17.03 34.52
CA ALA A 10 -38.90 16.74 33.22
C ALA A 10 -38.36 15.43 32.65
N LEU A 11 -39.29 14.54 32.27
CA LEU A 11 -39.09 13.24 31.65
C LEU A 11 -38.05 13.26 30.51
N TRP A 12 -37.09 12.33 30.56
CA TRP A 12 -36.80 11.44 29.43
C TRP A 12 -36.49 10.05 30.01
N ALA A 13 -37.42 9.11 29.80
CA ALA A 13 -37.14 7.68 29.91
C ALA A 13 -36.51 7.19 28.60
N VAL A 14 -35.94 5.99 28.59
CA VAL A 14 -35.26 5.37 27.44
C VAL A 14 -33.91 6.00 27.10
N PHE A 15 -32.97 5.92 28.06
CA PHE A 15 -31.64 5.42 27.71
C PHE A 15 -31.61 3.97 28.15
N GLY A 16 -31.75 3.05 27.19
CA GLY A 16 -31.39 1.66 27.43
C GLY A 16 -29.89 1.59 27.65
N ASN A 17 -29.44 0.80 28.63
CA ASN A 17 -28.04 0.45 28.76
C ASN A 17 -27.67 -0.39 27.53
N GLY A 18 -27.13 0.28 26.51
CA GLY A 18 -26.40 -0.36 25.43
C GLY A 18 -25.04 -0.76 25.94
N ASP A 19 -25.00 -1.82 26.77
CA ASP A 19 -23.78 -2.60 26.92
C ASP A 19 -23.43 -3.13 25.53
N GLN A 20 -22.52 -2.42 24.84
CA GLN A 20 -22.02 -2.82 23.54
C GLN A 20 -21.09 -4.02 23.74
N ASP A 21 -21.71 -5.19 23.84
CA ASP A 21 -21.05 -6.47 23.71
C ASP A 21 -20.54 -6.59 22.27
N LEU A 22 -19.32 -6.08 22.06
CA LEU A 22 -18.58 -6.13 20.80
C LEU A 22 -18.12 -7.56 20.46
N SER A 23 -18.47 -8.53 21.31
CA SER A 23 -18.09 -9.95 21.23
C SER A 23 -19.28 -10.89 21.48
N SER A 24 -20.40 -10.70 20.79
CA SER A 24 -21.31 -11.84 20.58
C SER A 24 -20.60 -12.87 19.69
N GLU A 25 -20.61 -14.16 20.05
CA GLU A 25 -20.00 -15.26 19.24
C GLU A 25 -20.46 -15.28 17.77
N HIS A 26 -21.62 -14.66 17.47
CA HIS A 26 -22.15 -14.44 16.14
C HIS A 26 -22.52 -12.97 15.93
N PRO A 27 -21.58 -12.11 15.50
CA PRO A 27 -21.88 -10.71 15.21
C PRO A 27 -22.86 -10.57 14.04
N ILE A 28 -23.80 -9.63 14.16
CA ILE A 28 -24.81 -9.33 13.13
C ILE A 28 -24.41 -8.10 12.30
N PRO A 29 -24.68 -8.08 10.97
CA PRO A 29 -24.23 -7.01 10.08
C PRO A 29 -24.79 -5.64 10.47
N CYS A 30 -25.99 -5.59 11.06
CA CYS A 30 -26.63 -4.34 11.48
C CYS A 30 -26.08 -3.74 12.78
N ASN A 31 -25.24 -4.46 13.54
CA ASN A 31 -24.56 -3.94 14.74
C ASN A 31 -23.09 -3.59 14.46
N ASN A 32 -22.36 -4.51 13.82
CA ASN A 32 -20.96 -4.31 13.46
C ASN A 32 -20.67 -5.14 12.20
N PHE A 33 -20.64 -4.47 11.05
CA PHE A 33 -20.44 -5.13 9.76
C PHE A 33 -19.03 -5.69 9.61
N TYR A 34 -18.01 -4.94 10.05
CA TYR A 34 -16.62 -5.43 10.09
C TYR A 34 -16.52 -6.77 10.82
N GLU A 35 -16.99 -6.83 12.07
CA GLU A 35 -16.94 -8.08 12.85
C GLU A 35 -17.78 -9.20 12.23
N TYR A 36 -18.96 -8.91 11.69
CA TYR A 36 -19.78 -9.87 10.95
C TYR A 36 -18.99 -10.52 9.80
N ILE A 37 -18.32 -9.71 8.95
CA ILE A 37 -17.50 -10.23 7.85
C ILE A 37 -16.29 -11.01 8.37
N CYS A 38 -15.61 -10.52 9.42
CA CYS A 38 -14.43 -11.18 9.95
C CYS A 38 -14.71 -12.50 10.70
N HIS A 39 -15.98 -12.78 11.03
CA HIS A 39 -16.44 -14.08 11.52
C HIS A 39 -16.96 -15.01 10.42
N LYS A 40 -17.13 -14.54 9.17
CA LYS A 40 -17.49 -15.41 8.05
C LYS A 40 -16.27 -16.15 7.50
N ASN A 41 -16.51 -17.37 7.03
CA ASN A 41 -15.56 -18.13 6.23
C ASN A 41 -15.55 -17.60 4.78
N ILE A 42 -14.91 -16.44 4.57
CA ILE A 42 -14.64 -15.84 3.26
C ILE A 42 -13.13 -15.92 3.03
N THR A 43 -12.72 -16.33 1.82
CA THR A 43 -11.31 -16.43 1.43
C THR A 43 -10.59 -15.10 1.62
N ARG A 44 -9.61 -15.07 2.52
CA ARG A 44 -8.68 -13.95 2.67
C ARG A 44 -7.49 -14.26 1.80
N VAL A 45 -7.41 -13.63 0.63
CA VAL A 45 -6.34 -13.91 -0.33
C VAL A 45 -5.11 -13.08 0.06
N PRO A 46 -4.01 -13.69 0.55
CA PRO A 46 -2.79 -12.96 0.79
C PRO A 46 -2.22 -12.46 -0.55
N SER A 47 -1.38 -11.42 -0.49
CA SER A 47 -0.54 -11.11 -1.65
C SER A 47 0.39 -12.30 -1.91
N ARG A 48 0.64 -12.59 -3.19
CA ARG A 48 1.67 -13.57 -3.57
C ARG A 48 3.07 -13.07 -3.20
N LEU A 49 3.25 -11.75 -3.12
CA LEU A 49 4.50 -11.12 -2.70
C LEU A 49 4.46 -10.84 -1.21
N ARG A 50 5.61 -10.99 -0.54
CA ARG A 50 5.75 -10.63 0.87
C ARG A 50 5.89 -9.11 0.99
N ASP A 51 5.36 -8.55 2.08
CA ASP A 51 5.51 -7.12 2.35
C ASP A 51 6.93 -6.84 2.86
N VAL A 52 7.67 -5.94 2.20
CA VAL A 52 9.00 -5.47 2.64
C VAL A 52 9.04 -5.00 4.09
N ARG A 53 7.90 -4.52 4.63
CA ARG A 53 7.76 -4.07 6.02
C ARG A 53 7.75 -5.23 7.02
N ALA A 54 7.39 -6.43 6.58
CA ALA A 54 7.33 -7.65 7.38
C ALA A 54 8.54 -8.58 7.17
N MET A 55 9.44 -8.24 6.24
CA MET A 55 10.65 -9.02 5.95
C MET A 55 11.87 -8.41 6.64
N GLU A 56 12.69 -9.26 7.28
CA GLU A 56 14.06 -8.91 7.69
C GLU A 56 15.00 -8.82 6.47
N VAL A 57 14.66 -8.00 5.48
CA VAL A 57 15.63 -7.57 4.48
C VAL A 57 16.67 -6.74 5.22
N SER A 58 17.95 -7.11 5.10
CA SER A 58 19.02 -6.39 5.79
C SER A 58 18.99 -4.88 5.47
N ASP A 59 19.32 -4.06 6.46
CA ASP A 59 19.64 -2.65 6.20
C ASP A 59 20.98 -2.49 5.48
N ASP A 60 21.82 -3.54 5.46
CA ASP A 60 23.02 -3.58 4.63
C ASP A 60 22.67 -3.70 3.15
N ILE A 61 23.57 -3.17 2.33
CA ILE A 61 23.43 -3.06 0.88
C ILE A 61 24.40 -4.06 0.25
N ASP A 62 23.94 -4.88 -0.69
CA ASP A 62 24.74 -5.95 -1.28
C ASP A 62 26.06 -5.41 -1.85
N GLN A 63 27.19 -6.00 -1.44
CA GLN A 63 28.52 -5.57 -1.89
C GLN A 63 29.17 -6.64 -2.77
N TYR A 64 29.03 -6.48 -4.08
CA TYR A 64 29.76 -7.28 -5.07
C TYR A 64 31.23 -6.83 -5.17
N GLN A 65 32.14 -7.75 -5.48
CA GLN A 65 33.59 -7.44 -5.56
C GLN A 65 33.90 -6.36 -6.60
N GLU A 66 33.12 -6.29 -7.69
CA GLU A 66 33.23 -5.24 -8.70
C GLU A 66 33.09 -3.82 -8.15
N TYR A 67 32.44 -3.64 -6.99
CA TYR A 67 32.12 -2.32 -6.42
C TYR A 67 33.22 -1.85 -5.46
N VAL A 68 34.35 -2.56 -5.37
CA VAL A 68 35.51 -2.20 -4.53
C VAL A 68 36.28 -1.03 -5.14
N PHE A 69 35.77 0.18 -4.90
CA PHE A 69 36.45 1.42 -5.25
C PHE A 69 37.66 1.67 -4.32
N HIS A 70 38.88 1.53 -4.82
CA HIS A 70 40.06 2.00 -4.10
C HIS A 70 40.25 3.52 -4.23
N ALA A 71 39.52 4.29 -3.42
CA ALA A 71 39.67 5.75 -3.35
C ALA A 71 41.04 6.12 -2.75
N SER A 72 41.97 6.56 -3.61
CA SER A 72 43.32 6.97 -3.23
C SER A 72 43.38 8.27 -2.42
N ASN A 73 42.35 9.11 -2.49
CA ASN A 73 42.18 10.33 -1.69
C ASN A 73 40.79 10.34 -1.03
N LYS A 74 40.77 10.50 0.30
CA LYS A 74 39.53 10.74 1.06
C LYS A 74 39.09 12.20 0.95
N GLN A 75 37.78 12.44 0.93
CA GLN A 75 37.16 13.77 0.82
C GLN A 75 36.19 14.04 1.97
N ARG A 76 35.85 15.32 2.22
CA ARG A 76 34.79 15.69 3.17
C ARG A 76 33.41 15.47 2.54
N LEU A 77 32.40 15.21 3.37
CA LEU A 77 31.05 14.84 2.93
C LEU A 77 30.51 15.75 1.82
N TRP A 78 30.49 17.06 2.06
CA TRP A 78 29.95 18.06 1.14
C TRP A 78 30.88 18.46 -0.02
N GLN A 79 32.07 17.85 -0.12
CA GLN A 79 32.90 17.89 -1.33
C GLN A 79 32.52 16.76 -2.31
N SER A 80 31.95 15.68 -1.78
CA SER A 80 31.58 14.48 -2.52
C SER A 80 30.09 14.38 -2.86
N VAL A 81 29.24 15.05 -2.07
CA VAL A 81 27.78 14.99 -2.15
C VAL A 81 27.20 16.38 -2.44
N ASN A 82 26.28 16.46 -3.40
CA ASN A 82 25.55 17.70 -3.70
C ASN A 82 24.40 17.91 -2.69
N PRO A 83 24.40 18.97 -1.86
CA PRO A 83 23.36 19.21 -0.87
C PRO A 83 21.98 19.46 -1.49
N ASP A 84 21.90 20.01 -2.71
CA ASP A 84 20.63 20.30 -3.36
C ASP A 84 19.92 19.01 -3.80
N ILE A 85 20.70 18.01 -4.25
CA ILE A 85 20.19 16.66 -4.57
C ILE A 85 19.73 15.93 -3.29
N VAL A 86 20.49 16.02 -2.20
CA VAL A 86 20.08 15.44 -0.91
C VAL A 86 18.77 16.08 -0.42
N SER A 87 18.64 17.41 -0.56
CA SER A 87 17.43 18.15 -0.21
C SER A 87 16.23 17.74 -1.08
N LYS A 88 16.41 17.56 -2.40
CA LYS A 88 15.38 17.06 -3.34
C LYS A 88 14.80 15.73 -2.86
N TRP A 89 15.66 14.74 -2.58
CA TRP A 89 15.23 13.39 -2.21
C TRP A 89 14.74 13.29 -0.75
N LEU A 90 15.34 14.03 0.17
CA LEU A 90 14.84 14.13 1.55
C LEU A 90 13.39 14.66 1.62
N VAL A 91 13.02 15.58 0.73
CA VAL A 91 11.62 16.02 0.60
C VAL A 91 10.68 14.90 0.13
N GLN A 92 11.12 14.01 -0.75
CA GLN A 92 10.31 12.85 -1.17
C GLN A 92 10.09 11.87 -0.01
N PHE A 93 11.15 11.53 0.74
CA PHE A 93 11.03 10.69 1.94
C PHE A 93 10.09 11.30 2.99
N ASN A 94 10.18 12.61 3.26
CA ASN A 94 9.25 13.25 4.21
C ASN A 94 7.81 13.23 3.72
N THR A 95 7.58 13.52 2.43
CA THR A 95 6.21 13.57 1.88
C THR A 95 5.56 12.19 1.92
N TYR A 96 6.29 11.15 1.52
CA TYR A 96 5.78 9.77 1.50
C TYR A 96 5.52 9.22 2.91
N TRP A 97 6.43 9.42 3.88
CA TRP A 97 6.32 8.77 5.19
C TRP A 97 5.68 9.58 6.30
N LYS A 98 5.73 10.91 6.25
CA LYS A 98 5.14 11.76 7.29
C LYS A 98 3.77 12.31 6.90
N GLY A 99 3.28 12.03 5.68
CA GLY A 99 2.01 12.55 5.16
C GLY A 99 1.94 14.08 5.11
N VAL A 100 3.09 14.76 5.13
CA VAL A 100 3.15 16.23 5.25
C VAL A 100 2.87 16.86 3.89
N ASN A 101 2.05 17.91 3.89
CA ASN A 101 1.62 18.64 2.71
C ASN A 101 2.80 18.95 1.76
N TRP A 102 2.75 18.35 0.56
CA TRP A 102 3.79 18.52 -0.46
C TRP A 102 4.11 19.99 -0.74
N ASN A 103 3.10 20.87 -0.81
CA ASN A 103 3.30 22.28 -1.14
C ASN A 103 4.10 23.00 -0.05
N GLU A 104 4.03 22.54 1.20
CA GLU A 104 4.89 23.04 2.28
C GLU A 104 6.32 22.50 2.14
N HIS A 105 6.49 21.21 1.82
CA HIS A 105 7.81 20.61 1.60
C HIS A 105 8.53 21.15 0.37
N GLN A 106 7.83 21.38 -0.74
CA GLN A 106 8.38 22.03 -1.93
C GLN A 106 8.85 23.45 -1.59
N LYS A 107 8.02 24.26 -0.90
CA LYS A 107 8.43 25.61 -0.44
C LYS A 107 9.65 25.57 0.49
N LYS A 108 9.77 24.54 1.34
CA LYS A 108 10.98 24.32 2.17
C LYS A 108 12.21 24.01 1.31
N HIS A 109 12.09 23.18 0.27
CA HIS A 109 13.18 22.92 -0.67
C HIS A 109 13.56 24.16 -1.50
N GLU A 110 12.58 24.88 -2.05
CA GLU A 110 12.80 26.14 -2.77
C GLU A 110 13.47 27.20 -1.88
N SER A 111 13.06 27.29 -0.60
CA SER A 111 13.73 28.15 0.39
C SER A 111 15.17 27.67 0.67
N PHE A 112 15.38 26.35 0.79
CA PHE A 112 16.70 25.75 0.99
C PHE A 112 17.66 26.05 -0.17
N LEU A 113 17.20 26.03 -1.42
CA LEU A 113 18.04 26.32 -2.59
C LEU A 113 18.67 27.72 -2.54
N ASN A 114 18.02 28.68 -1.88
CA ASN A 114 18.47 30.06 -1.71
C ASN A 114 19.46 30.28 -0.54
N LEU A 115 19.68 29.28 0.32
CA LEU A 115 20.65 29.35 1.42
C LEU A 115 22.10 29.36 0.90
N ASP A 116 23.02 29.93 1.68
CA ASP A 116 24.45 29.78 1.38
C ASP A 116 24.95 28.34 1.64
N ALA A 117 26.13 28.01 1.13
CA ALA A 117 26.67 26.65 1.22
C ALA A 117 26.82 26.15 2.69
N HIS A 118 27.23 27.01 3.62
CA HIS A 118 27.41 26.64 5.02
C HIS A 118 26.05 26.45 5.72
N GLU A 119 25.08 27.30 5.41
CA GLU A 119 23.71 27.15 5.90
C GLU A 119 23.04 25.89 5.35
N LYS A 120 23.23 25.55 4.07
CA LYS A 120 22.75 24.29 3.46
C LYS A 120 23.28 23.07 4.20
N TYR A 121 24.59 23.02 4.47
CA TYR A 121 25.22 21.89 5.18
C TYR A 121 24.61 21.72 6.58
N LYS A 122 24.60 22.80 7.38
CA LYS A 122 24.05 22.80 8.74
C LYS A 122 22.56 22.42 8.77
N ASN A 123 21.78 22.87 7.79
CA ASN A 123 20.35 22.56 7.70
C ASN A 123 20.10 21.07 7.46
N LEU A 124 20.86 20.45 6.54
CA LEU A 124 20.77 19.01 6.29
C LEU A 124 21.29 18.19 7.48
N GLU A 125 22.46 18.52 8.04
CA GLU A 125 23.04 17.83 9.20
C GLU A 125 22.05 17.75 10.38
N ASN A 126 21.46 18.89 10.75
CA ASN A 126 20.42 18.95 11.78
C ASN A 126 19.16 18.14 11.41
N SER A 127 18.77 18.14 10.13
CA SER A 127 17.59 17.40 9.65
C SER A 127 17.76 15.88 9.73
N PHE A 128 19.00 15.37 9.55
CA PHE A 128 19.30 13.94 9.61
C PHE A 128 19.55 13.40 11.02
N GLU A 129 19.89 14.26 12.00
CA GLU A 129 20.10 13.85 13.40
C GLU A 129 18.86 13.15 13.97
N GLY A 130 17.69 13.79 13.87
CA GLY A 130 16.39 13.25 14.33
C GLY A 130 15.62 12.41 13.32
N TYR A 131 16.22 12.06 12.17
CA TYR A 131 15.53 11.29 11.13
C TYR A 131 15.57 9.78 11.42
N ASP A 132 14.47 9.06 11.20
CA ASP A 132 14.47 7.60 11.34
C ASP A 132 15.30 6.94 10.22
N PHE A 133 16.16 6.00 10.61
CA PHE A 133 17.01 5.27 9.68
C PHE A 133 16.20 4.31 8.80
N GLN A 134 15.20 3.62 9.38
CA GLN A 134 14.39 2.63 8.65
C GLN A 134 13.63 3.26 7.47
N ILE A 135 13.15 4.49 7.65
CA ILE A 135 12.52 5.26 6.57
C ILE A 135 13.45 5.38 5.34
N LEU A 136 14.76 5.60 5.57
CA LEU A 136 15.73 5.85 4.51
C LEU A 136 16.25 4.55 3.87
N THR A 137 16.23 3.41 4.57
CA THR A 137 16.61 2.11 3.98
C THR A 137 15.53 1.52 3.09
N LYS A 138 14.24 1.85 3.33
CA LYS A 138 13.10 1.31 2.55
C LYS A 138 13.20 1.51 1.04
N PHE A 139 13.75 2.61 0.53
CA PHE A 139 13.91 2.78 -0.93
C PHE A 139 14.79 1.67 -1.54
N TYR A 140 15.92 1.36 -0.90
CA TYR A 140 16.80 0.29 -1.35
C TYR A 140 16.16 -1.10 -1.17
N LYS A 141 15.53 -1.36 -0.01
CA LYS A 141 14.83 -2.63 0.25
C LYS A 141 13.75 -2.89 -0.80
N SER A 142 12.97 -1.86 -1.15
CA SER A 142 11.96 -1.95 -2.19
C SER A 142 12.55 -2.15 -3.58
N LEU A 143 13.71 -1.56 -3.92
CA LEU A 143 14.42 -1.87 -5.17
C LEU A 143 14.87 -3.33 -5.23
N LYS A 144 15.50 -3.84 -4.17
CA LYS A 144 16.01 -5.20 -4.09
C LYS A 144 14.87 -6.23 -4.26
N LEU A 145 13.82 -6.14 -3.44
CA LEU A 145 12.67 -7.03 -3.56
C LEU A 145 11.94 -6.88 -4.88
N SER A 146 11.85 -5.68 -5.47
CA SER A 146 11.23 -5.51 -6.78
C SER A 146 11.96 -6.24 -7.89
N VAL A 147 13.30 -6.34 -7.82
CA VAL A 147 14.08 -7.19 -8.75
C VAL A 147 13.77 -8.67 -8.54
N GLU A 148 13.70 -9.12 -7.30
CA GLU A 148 13.36 -10.51 -6.95
C GLU A 148 11.95 -10.88 -7.46
N TYR A 149 10.95 -10.03 -7.17
CA TYR A 149 9.56 -10.21 -7.57
C TYR A 149 9.36 -10.18 -9.08
N LEU A 150 9.96 -9.23 -9.80
CA LEU A 150 9.92 -9.23 -11.26
C LEU A 150 10.61 -10.46 -11.88
N THR A 151 11.59 -11.04 -11.19
CA THR A 151 12.24 -12.29 -11.61
C THR A 151 11.35 -13.52 -11.36
N GLU A 152 10.65 -13.58 -10.20
CA GLU A 152 9.73 -14.68 -9.87
C GLU A 152 8.50 -14.71 -10.78
N LEU A 153 7.91 -13.54 -11.06
CA LEU A 153 6.63 -13.42 -11.76
C LEU A 153 6.69 -13.86 -13.23
N LYS A 154 7.86 -13.76 -13.88
CA LYS A 154 8.09 -14.17 -15.29
C LYS A 154 7.06 -13.62 -16.29
N ILE A 155 6.53 -12.44 -16.00
CA ILE A 155 5.50 -11.77 -16.80
C ILE A 155 6.10 -11.06 -18.04
N PRO A 156 5.35 -10.95 -19.16
CA PRO A 156 5.80 -10.24 -20.35
C PRO A 156 6.16 -8.77 -20.06
N ILE A 157 7.20 -8.27 -20.73
CA ILE A 157 7.61 -6.86 -20.59
C ILE A 157 6.54 -5.95 -21.21
N SER A 158 6.00 -5.04 -20.41
CA SER A 158 5.00 -4.06 -20.84
C SER A 158 5.19 -2.70 -20.16
N THR A 159 4.70 -1.65 -20.82
CA THR A 159 4.55 -0.30 -20.26
C THR A 159 3.08 0.08 -20.03
N ARG A 160 2.13 -0.82 -20.37
CA ARG A 160 0.68 -0.63 -20.17
C ARG A 160 -0.04 -1.98 -20.12
N ASN A 161 -0.83 -2.22 -19.08
CA ASN A 161 -1.71 -3.38 -18.98
C ASN A 161 -3.10 -3.03 -19.55
N HIS A 162 -3.44 -3.61 -20.70
CA HIS A 162 -4.69 -3.27 -21.40
C HIS A 162 -5.96 -3.62 -20.60
N PHE A 163 -5.97 -4.73 -19.86
CA PHE A 163 -7.13 -5.17 -19.07
C PHE A 163 -7.41 -4.20 -17.91
N TYR A 164 -6.42 -3.97 -17.04
CA TYR A 164 -6.62 -3.13 -15.87
C TYR A 164 -6.84 -1.65 -16.22
N HIS A 165 -6.24 -1.14 -17.31
CA HIS A 165 -6.60 0.19 -17.83
C HIS A 165 -8.01 0.23 -18.41
N GLY A 166 -8.48 -0.81 -19.11
CA GLY A 166 -9.85 -0.88 -19.61
C GLY A 166 -10.90 -0.85 -18.48
N LEU A 167 -10.65 -1.59 -17.40
CA LEU A 167 -11.49 -1.56 -16.20
C LEU A 167 -11.45 -0.19 -15.50
N PHE A 168 -10.28 0.43 -15.39
CA PHE A 168 -10.17 1.80 -14.89
C PHE A 168 -10.92 2.80 -15.78
N ASP A 169 -10.84 2.67 -17.11
CA ASP A 169 -11.55 3.49 -18.07
C ASP A 169 -13.09 3.36 -17.90
N GLU A 170 -13.62 2.14 -17.75
CA GLU A 170 -15.06 1.90 -17.45
C GLU A 170 -15.51 2.61 -16.16
N ILE A 171 -14.76 2.41 -15.06
CA ILE A 171 -15.09 2.98 -13.74
C ILE A 171 -14.98 4.50 -13.73
N ARG A 172 -13.95 5.05 -14.39
CA ARG A 172 -13.76 6.49 -14.55
C ARG A 172 -14.92 7.11 -15.31
N ASP A 173 -15.40 6.47 -16.37
CA ASP A 173 -16.47 7.00 -17.20
C ASP A 173 -17.82 6.96 -16.47
N ILE A 174 -18.09 5.93 -15.65
CA ILE A 174 -19.23 5.91 -14.70
C ILE A 174 -19.12 7.04 -13.67
N HIS A 175 -17.94 7.29 -13.10
CA HIS A 175 -17.73 8.37 -12.14
C HIS A 175 -17.96 9.76 -12.76
N ILE A 176 -17.46 9.97 -14.00
CA ILE A 176 -17.71 11.19 -14.78
C ILE A 176 -19.21 11.38 -15.04
N LEU A 177 -19.93 10.31 -15.39
CA LEU A 177 -21.38 10.35 -15.59
C LEU A 177 -22.10 10.74 -14.30
N ASN A 178 -21.77 10.10 -13.17
CA ASN A 178 -22.34 10.39 -11.85
C ASN A 178 -22.12 11.85 -11.42
N ILE A 179 -20.90 12.39 -11.58
CA ILE A 179 -20.63 13.82 -11.32
C ILE A 179 -21.50 14.72 -12.21
N ARG A 180 -21.67 14.34 -13.49
CA ARG A 180 -22.47 15.12 -14.45
C ARG A 180 -23.94 15.17 -14.06
N THR A 181 -24.54 14.04 -13.69
CA THR A 181 -25.98 13.88 -13.45
C THR A 181 -26.41 14.21 -12.02
N MET A 182 -25.68 13.72 -11.01
CA MET A 182 -26.15 13.71 -9.62
C MET A 182 -25.63 14.86 -8.77
N SER A 183 -24.44 15.40 -9.08
CA SER A 183 -23.86 16.52 -8.33
C SER A 183 -24.67 17.81 -8.49
N LYS A 184 -24.81 18.58 -7.40
CA LYS A 184 -25.50 19.88 -7.36
C LYS A 184 -24.55 21.08 -7.47
N PHE A 185 -23.26 20.85 -7.71
CA PHE A 185 -22.34 21.92 -8.08
C PHE A 185 -22.76 22.62 -9.38
N SER A 186 -22.28 23.85 -9.59
CA SER A 186 -22.45 24.56 -10.86
C SER A 186 -21.78 23.79 -12.02
N GLU A 187 -22.22 24.01 -13.26
CA GLU A 187 -21.65 23.29 -14.41
C GLU A 187 -20.15 23.56 -14.58
N ASP A 188 -19.66 24.77 -14.32
CA ASP A 188 -18.22 25.08 -14.32
C ASP A 188 -17.45 24.22 -13.30
N ARG A 189 -18.01 24.10 -12.09
CA ARG A 189 -17.44 23.33 -10.97
C ARG A 189 -17.52 21.81 -11.21
N LYS A 190 -18.56 21.32 -11.90
CA LYS A 190 -18.62 19.94 -12.40
C LYS A 190 -17.58 19.69 -13.49
N ASN A 191 -17.41 20.62 -14.43
CA ASN A 191 -16.41 20.50 -15.49
C ASN A 191 -14.99 20.39 -14.92
N GLU A 192 -14.65 21.19 -13.89
CA GLU A 192 -13.38 21.11 -13.17
C GLU A 192 -13.17 19.73 -12.50
N LEU A 193 -14.18 19.22 -11.77
CA LEU A 193 -14.12 17.88 -11.17
C LEU A 193 -13.96 16.78 -12.22
N ILE A 194 -14.69 16.87 -13.34
CA ILE A 194 -14.60 15.92 -14.47
C ILE A 194 -13.25 16.01 -15.19
N GLU A 195 -12.68 17.20 -15.34
CA GLU A 195 -11.35 17.40 -15.94
C GLU A 195 -10.26 16.77 -15.08
N ASN A 196 -10.32 16.92 -13.76
CA ASN A 196 -9.42 16.24 -12.85
C ASN A 196 -9.52 14.70 -12.98
N VAL A 197 -10.75 14.16 -13.04
CA VAL A 197 -10.97 12.70 -13.24
C VAL A 197 -10.47 12.22 -14.62
N ARG A 198 -10.60 13.02 -15.67
CA ARG A 198 -10.11 12.69 -17.03
C ARG A 198 -8.59 12.72 -17.15
N ASN A 199 -7.94 13.64 -16.42
CA ASN A 199 -6.49 13.79 -16.43
C ASN A 199 -5.79 12.77 -15.51
N LEU A 200 -6.56 11.97 -14.75
CA LEU A 200 -6.06 10.95 -13.83
C LEU A 200 -5.32 9.84 -14.57
N LYS A 201 -4.04 9.65 -14.26
CA LYS A 201 -3.25 8.51 -14.75
C LYS A 201 -3.11 7.46 -13.68
N ILE A 202 -3.19 6.20 -14.08
CA ILE A 202 -2.95 5.04 -13.23
C ILE A 202 -1.72 4.26 -13.67
N ILE A 203 -0.98 3.72 -12.70
CA ILE A 203 0.03 2.67 -12.91
C ILE A 203 -0.39 1.41 -12.15
N PHE A 204 -0.11 0.25 -12.71
CA PHE A 204 -0.29 -1.04 -12.04
C PHE A 204 1.08 -1.66 -11.73
N PRO A 205 1.56 -1.61 -10.46
CA PRO A 205 2.89 -2.10 -10.09
C PRO A 205 3.16 -3.53 -10.54
N TYR A 206 4.38 -3.76 -10.99
CA TYR A 206 4.88 -5.00 -11.60
C TYR A 206 4.20 -5.42 -12.92
N LEU A 207 2.96 -5.03 -13.21
CA LEU A 207 2.31 -5.30 -14.50
C LEU A 207 2.72 -4.30 -15.60
N GLU A 208 3.33 -3.19 -15.21
CA GLU A 208 3.76 -2.10 -16.08
C GLU A 208 5.14 -1.60 -15.68
N TYR A 209 5.93 -1.15 -16.67
CA TYR A 209 7.32 -0.72 -16.49
C TYR A 209 8.14 -1.80 -15.76
N ASN A 210 7.97 -3.03 -16.22
CA ASN A 210 8.35 -4.26 -15.52
C ASN A 210 9.57 -4.96 -16.13
N ASP A 211 10.34 -4.29 -16.98
CA ASP A 211 11.62 -4.82 -17.46
C ASP A 211 12.61 -4.96 -16.30
N VAL A 212 12.75 -6.19 -15.81
CA VAL A 212 13.63 -6.55 -14.70
C VAL A 212 15.09 -6.10 -14.92
N LYS A 213 15.55 -5.92 -16.17
CA LYS A 213 16.89 -5.39 -16.46
C LYS A 213 17.02 -3.94 -16.02
N VAL A 214 16.01 -3.10 -16.30
CA VAL A 214 16.00 -1.69 -15.88
C VAL A 214 16.00 -1.58 -14.35
N TRP A 215 15.23 -2.43 -13.66
CA TRP A 215 15.22 -2.49 -12.20
C TRP A 215 16.56 -2.95 -11.62
N ARG A 216 17.23 -3.94 -12.25
CA ARG A 216 18.59 -4.38 -11.87
C ARG A 216 19.64 -3.29 -12.11
N ASP A 217 19.58 -2.59 -13.25
CA ASP A 217 20.48 -1.48 -13.56
C ASP A 217 20.32 -0.35 -12.55
N ALA A 218 19.09 -0.05 -12.13
CA ALA A 218 18.81 0.96 -11.11
C ALA A 218 19.25 0.55 -9.69
N LYS A 219 19.04 -0.72 -9.27
CA LYS A 219 19.61 -1.29 -8.04
C LYS A 219 21.14 -1.15 -8.05
N THR A 220 21.77 -1.60 -9.13
CA THR A 220 23.23 -1.53 -9.35
C THR A 220 23.75 -0.09 -9.31
N ALA A 221 23.02 0.87 -9.88
CA ALA A 221 23.40 2.29 -9.84
C ALA A 221 23.33 2.88 -8.42
N TYR A 222 22.32 2.50 -7.63
CA TYR A 222 22.23 2.85 -6.21
C TYR A 222 23.42 2.29 -5.42
N GLU A 223 23.70 0.99 -5.60
CA GLU A 223 24.76 0.25 -4.89
C GLU A 223 26.14 0.81 -5.19
N LYS A 224 26.46 1.02 -6.47
CA LYS A 224 27.73 1.62 -6.91
C LYS A 224 27.93 3.02 -6.34
N GLU A 225 26.90 3.87 -6.31
CA GLU A 225 27.01 5.22 -5.74
C GLU A 225 27.15 5.19 -4.21
N TYR A 226 26.36 4.38 -3.51
CA TYR A 226 26.46 4.20 -2.06
C TYR A 226 27.87 3.76 -1.66
N TYR A 227 28.43 2.72 -2.30
CA TYR A 227 29.77 2.23 -1.98
C TYR A 227 30.88 3.21 -2.39
N ARG A 228 30.76 3.88 -3.54
CA ARG A 228 31.68 4.96 -3.96
C ARG A 228 31.74 6.07 -2.91
N LEU A 229 30.60 6.56 -2.44
CA LEU A 229 30.51 7.60 -1.42
C LEU A 229 31.03 7.11 -0.06
N LYS A 230 30.60 5.92 0.39
CA LYS A 230 31.02 5.31 1.66
C LYS A 230 32.53 5.08 1.76
N ILE A 231 33.19 4.74 0.65
CA ILE A 231 34.64 4.58 0.61
C ILE A 231 35.37 5.93 0.43
N MET A 232 34.83 6.87 -0.33
CA MET A 232 35.50 8.16 -0.59
C MET A 232 35.42 9.15 0.59
N ILE A 233 34.33 9.13 1.37
CA ILE A 233 34.07 10.14 2.40
C ILE A 233 34.82 9.82 3.70
N TYR A 234 35.41 10.85 4.31
CA TYR A 234 35.93 10.84 5.67
C TYR A 234 35.47 12.11 6.39
N GLU A 235 34.46 11.96 7.25
CA GLU A 235 33.77 13.09 7.88
C GLU A 235 33.79 12.97 9.43
N PRO A 236 34.93 13.23 10.09
CA PRO A 236 35.12 13.01 11.52
C PRO A 236 34.34 13.98 12.43
N ASN A 237 33.68 15.01 11.88
CA ASN A 237 32.93 15.99 12.66
C ASN A 237 31.46 15.59 12.84
N LEU A 238 30.98 14.58 12.11
CA LEU A 238 29.60 14.07 12.20
C LEU A 238 29.58 12.64 12.72
N SER A 239 28.46 12.24 13.31
CA SER A 239 28.20 10.84 13.64
C SER A 239 28.23 9.99 12.36
N PRO A 240 28.90 8.81 12.35
CA PRO A 240 28.89 7.90 11.20
C PRO A 240 27.48 7.55 10.72
N ILE A 241 26.50 7.48 11.63
CA ILE A 241 25.09 7.22 11.30
C ILE A 241 24.47 8.38 10.50
N ILE A 242 24.80 9.64 10.83
CA ILE A 242 24.32 10.82 10.08
C ILE A 242 24.95 10.84 8.69
N VAL A 243 26.24 10.49 8.58
CA VAL A 243 26.94 10.37 7.30
C VAL A 243 26.29 9.28 6.43
N ASP A 244 26.02 8.10 6.99
CA ASP A 244 25.39 6.99 6.25
C ASP A 244 23.97 7.34 5.77
N LYS A 245 23.15 8.01 6.59
CA LYS A 245 21.84 8.55 6.20
C LYS A 245 21.94 9.49 4.99
N ILE A 246 22.90 10.41 4.99
CA ILE A 246 23.11 11.38 3.90
C ILE A 246 23.57 10.65 2.62
N ILE A 247 24.48 9.67 2.75
CA ILE A 247 24.95 8.85 1.63
C ILE A 247 23.79 8.05 1.01
N ARG A 248 22.93 7.43 1.82
CA ARG A 248 21.75 6.67 1.34
C ARG A 248 20.76 7.54 0.59
N VAL A 249 20.55 8.79 1.00
CA VAL A 249 19.70 9.75 0.27
C VAL A 249 20.36 10.25 -1.01
N ALA A 250 21.69 10.45 -1.02
CA ALA A 250 22.43 10.81 -2.22
C ALA A 250 22.39 9.69 -3.29
N ALA A 251 22.54 8.43 -2.86
CA ALA A 251 22.53 7.25 -3.71
C ALA A 251 21.18 6.99 -4.43
N VAL A 252 20.07 7.61 -3.99
CA VAL A 252 18.78 7.59 -4.71
C VAL A 252 18.92 8.16 -6.12
N ASN A 253 19.76 9.19 -6.31
CA ASN A 253 19.73 9.98 -7.53
C ASN A 253 20.10 9.19 -8.81
N PRO A 254 21.19 8.39 -8.86
CA PRO A 254 21.53 7.62 -10.07
C PRO A 254 20.48 6.55 -10.43
N ALA A 255 19.86 5.91 -9.44
CA ALA A 255 18.76 4.98 -9.66
C ALA A 255 17.54 5.70 -10.27
N MET A 256 17.18 6.84 -9.71
CA MET A 256 16.07 7.66 -10.21
C MET A 256 16.35 8.23 -11.61
N GLU A 257 17.59 8.57 -11.95
CA GLU A 257 17.96 8.98 -13.32
C GLU A 257 17.80 7.87 -14.37
N ILE A 258 17.75 6.60 -13.96
CA ILE A 258 17.40 5.47 -14.84
C ILE A 258 15.88 5.38 -14.98
N PHE A 259 15.14 5.37 -13.87
CA PHE A 259 13.68 5.30 -13.90
C PHE A 259 13.01 6.52 -14.54
N GLU A 260 13.51 7.74 -14.35
CA GLU A 260 13.00 8.96 -14.99
C GLU A 260 13.10 8.90 -16.53
N LYS A 261 14.04 8.12 -17.09
CA LYS A 261 14.18 7.89 -18.54
C LYS A 261 13.29 6.76 -19.06
N TYR A 262 12.93 5.81 -18.19
CA TYR A 262 12.12 4.64 -18.54
C TYR A 262 10.61 4.89 -18.35
N ILE A 263 10.23 5.54 -17.24
CA ILE A 263 8.86 5.80 -16.81
C ILE A 263 8.50 7.27 -17.13
N THR A 264 8.48 7.60 -18.42
CA THR A 264 8.35 8.99 -18.91
C THR A 264 6.94 9.58 -18.83
N SER A 265 5.90 8.76 -18.62
CA SER A 265 4.50 9.19 -18.55
C SER A 265 4.13 9.86 -17.21
N PHE A 266 4.96 9.72 -16.20
CA PHE A 266 4.77 10.19 -14.83
C PHE A 266 5.93 11.11 -14.41
N THR A 267 5.81 11.83 -13.29
CA THR A 267 6.93 12.63 -12.79
C THR A 267 7.91 11.81 -11.98
N SER A 268 9.15 12.29 -11.85
CA SER A 268 10.16 11.84 -10.89
C SER A 268 9.63 11.51 -9.49
N ARG A 269 8.67 12.31 -9.02
CA ARG A 269 8.11 12.29 -7.68
C ARG A 269 7.14 11.12 -7.50
N PHE A 270 6.24 10.95 -8.47
CA PHE A 270 5.38 9.77 -8.53
C PHE A 270 6.19 8.48 -8.69
N VAL A 271 7.20 8.49 -9.58
CA VAL A 271 8.09 7.35 -9.83
C VAL A 271 8.85 6.94 -8.57
N PHE A 272 9.37 7.89 -7.78
CA PHE A 272 10.03 7.59 -6.50
C PHE A 272 9.08 6.89 -5.50
N GLN A 273 7.85 7.38 -5.35
CA GLN A 273 6.87 6.75 -4.48
C GLN A 273 6.45 5.37 -4.99
N HIS A 274 6.25 5.22 -6.30
CA HIS A 274 5.95 3.94 -6.95
C HIS A 274 6.99 2.87 -6.62
N ILE A 275 8.27 3.18 -6.83
CA ILE A 275 9.39 2.30 -6.48
C ILE A 275 9.40 1.94 -5.00
N THR A 276 9.16 2.93 -4.12
CA THR A 276 9.20 2.70 -2.66
C THR A 276 8.01 1.86 -2.18
N ALA A 277 6.83 2.07 -2.76
CA ALA A 277 5.57 1.47 -2.34
C ALA A 277 5.32 0.06 -2.92
N ALA A 278 5.84 -0.24 -4.13
CA ALA A 278 5.56 -1.49 -4.84
C ALA A 278 5.88 -2.73 -4.01
N ALA A 279 7.06 -2.79 -3.38
CA ALA A 279 7.46 -3.91 -2.53
C ALA A 279 6.77 -3.95 -1.15
N SER A 280 6.05 -2.88 -0.77
CA SER A 280 5.16 -2.87 0.41
C SER A 280 3.74 -3.33 0.07
N GLY A 281 3.44 -3.67 -1.20
CA GLY A 281 2.08 -4.00 -1.66
C GLY A 281 1.08 -2.84 -1.50
N LEU A 282 1.58 -1.60 -1.42
CA LEU A 282 0.77 -0.42 -1.13
C LEU A 282 0.28 0.22 -2.43
N SER A 283 -1.05 0.30 -2.55
CA SER A 283 -1.67 1.32 -3.38
C SER A 283 -1.44 2.70 -2.76
N PHE A 284 -1.39 3.73 -3.59
CA PHE A 284 -1.30 5.12 -3.15
C PHE A 284 -1.73 6.10 -4.24
N ASN A 285 -2.13 7.29 -3.81
CA ASN A 285 -2.49 8.40 -4.68
C ASN A 285 -1.49 9.55 -4.57
N TYR A 286 -1.15 10.18 -5.70
CA TYR A 286 -0.39 11.42 -5.73
C TYR A 286 -1.31 12.62 -5.95
N GLN A 287 -1.81 13.10 -4.81
CA GLN A 287 -2.82 14.14 -4.61
C GLN A 287 -2.65 15.41 -5.47
N ASN A 288 -1.44 15.95 -5.57
CA ASN A 288 -1.15 17.18 -6.33
C ASN A 288 -0.77 16.93 -7.81
N GLU A 289 -0.87 15.69 -8.30
CA GLU A 289 -0.39 15.31 -9.63
C GLU A 289 -1.42 14.54 -10.45
N ILE A 290 -2.56 14.19 -9.84
CA ILE A 290 -3.62 13.42 -10.49
C ILE A 290 -3.05 12.09 -11.04
N HIS A 291 -2.24 11.41 -10.22
CA HIS A 291 -1.65 10.11 -10.50
C HIS A 291 -2.05 9.12 -9.39
N ILE A 292 -2.35 7.86 -9.71
CA ILE A 292 -2.63 6.78 -8.76
C ILE A 292 -1.83 5.52 -9.10
N SER A 293 -1.48 4.75 -8.07
CA SER A 293 -0.83 3.45 -8.18
C SER A 293 -1.70 2.43 -7.46
N VAL A 294 -2.21 1.42 -8.16
CA VAL A 294 -3.13 0.43 -7.57
C VAL A 294 -2.52 -0.95 -7.66
N PHE A 295 -2.22 -1.54 -6.51
CA PHE A 295 -1.57 -2.83 -6.41
C PHE A 295 -2.57 -3.97 -6.67
N THR A 296 -2.31 -4.77 -7.72
CA THR A 296 -3.22 -5.82 -8.23
C THR A 296 -2.95 -7.21 -7.65
N MET A 297 -1.80 -7.43 -7.04
CA MET A 297 -1.28 -8.79 -6.85
C MET A 297 -1.75 -9.48 -5.57
N PHE A 298 -2.99 -9.93 -5.59
CA PHE A 298 -3.52 -10.99 -4.72
C PHE A 298 -3.51 -12.30 -5.50
N ASN A 299 -3.20 -13.42 -4.87
CA ASN A 299 -3.04 -14.71 -5.57
C ASN A 299 -4.36 -15.16 -6.24
N PRO A 300 -4.54 -15.00 -7.58
CA PRO A 300 -5.83 -15.19 -8.22
C PRO A 300 -6.19 -16.69 -8.38
N ILE A 301 -5.21 -17.58 -8.18
CA ILE A 301 -5.35 -19.03 -8.36
C ILE A 301 -6.29 -19.62 -7.29
N ALA A 302 -6.29 -19.04 -6.07
CA ALA A 302 -7.09 -19.55 -4.96
C ALA A 302 -8.57 -19.10 -5.01
N ASP A 303 -8.83 -17.84 -5.37
CA ASP A 303 -10.17 -17.27 -5.47
C ASP A 303 -10.18 -16.02 -6.37
N PRO A 304 -10.34 -16.18 -7.70
CA PRO A 304 -10.21 -15.07 -8.63
C PRO A 304 -11.32 -14.02 -8.46
N LYS A 305 -12.51 -14.41 -7.95
CA LYS A 305 -13.61 -13.47 -7.71
C LYS A 305 -13.35 -12.61 -6.48
N SER A 306 -12.84 -13.19 -5.39
CA SER A 306 -12.39 -12.40 -4.23
C SER A 306 -11.24 -11.45 -4.60
N VAL A 307 -10.27 -11.89 -5.41
CA VAL A 307 -9.19 -11.00 -5.89
C VAL A 307 -9.74 -9.83 -6.70
N TYR A 308 -10.64 -10.10 -7.65
CA TYR A 308 -11.28 -9.05 -8.47
C TYR A 308 -12.06 -8.05 -7.60
N ASP A 309 -12.94 -8.53 -6.71
CA ASP A 309 -13.78 -7.67 -5.87
C ASP A 309 -12.94 -6.82 -4.89
N GLN A 310 -11.83 -7.35 -4.38
CA GLN A 310 -10.90 -6.64 -3.49
C GLN A 310 -10.10 -5.58 -4.24
N PHE A 311 -9.58 -5.91 -5.43
CA PHE A 311 -8.92 -4.94 -6.30
C PHE A 311 -9.88 -3.82 -6.73
N LEU A 312 -11.11 -4.17 -7.12
CA LEU A 312 -12.13 -3.22 -7.58
C LEU A 312 -12.44 -2.16 -6.52
N TYR A 313 -12.60 -2.56 -5.26
CA TYR A 313 -12.83 -1.60 -4.18
C TYR A 313 -11.65 -0.65 -3.98
N VAL A 314 -10.42 -1.17 -3.98
CA VAL A 314 -9.20 -0.33 -3.83
C VAL A 314 -9.04 0.61 -5.03
N LEU A 315 -9.28 0.15 -6.25
CA LEU A 315 -9.26 0.98 -7.45
C LEU A 315 -10.26 2.13 -7.34
N CYS A 316 -11.50 1.85 -6.90
CA CYS A 316 -12.51 2.88 -6.69
C CYS A 316 -12.15 3.84 -5.56
N HIS A 317 -11.57 3.37 -4.46
CA HIS A 317 -11.08 4.21 -3.34
C HIS A 317 -9.97 5.17 -3.82
N GLU A 318 -8.91 4.65 -4.44
CA GLU A 318 -7.75 5.44 -4.90
C GLU A 318 -8.17 6.51 -5.93
N LEU A 319 -9.11 6.18 -6.81
CA LEU A 319 -9.71 7.11 -7.77
C LEU A 319 -10.37 8.30 -7.05
N GLN A 320 -11.06 8.09 -5.93
CA GLN A 320 -11.74 9.16 -5.20
C GLN A 320 -10.80 10.16 -4.52
N HIS A 321 -9.53 9.82 -4.28
CA HIS A 321 -8.57 10.80 -3.75
C HIS A 321 -8.21 11.94 -4.72
N VAL A 322 -8.63 11.86 -5.99
CA VAL A 322 -8.64 13.03 -6.89
C VAL A 322 -9.58 14.14 -6.41
N HIS A 323 -10.50 13.80 -5.51
CA HIS A 323 -11.41 14.71 -4.83
C HIS A 323 -11.16 14.79 -3.32
N TYR A 324 -10.99 13.65 -2.65
CA TYR A 324 -10.80 13.57 -1.19
C TYR A 324 -9.33 13.49 -0.83
N ASN A 325 -8.71 14.66 -0.88
CA ASN A 325 -7.31 14.91 -0.59
C ASN A 325 -7.14 15.47 0.85
N VAL A 326 -5.94 15.36 1.43
CA VAL A 326 -5.53 16.06 2.66
C VAL A 326 -5.68 17.58 2.49
N ASP A 327 -5.15 18.13 1.39
CA ASP A 327 -5.08 19.58 1.14
C ASP A 327 -4.62 19.87 -0.32
N PRO A 328 -5.14 20.90 -1.01
CA PRO A 328 -6.25 21.78 -0.63
C PRO A 328 -7.62 21.12 -0.80
N PRO A 329 -8.69 21.69 -0.20
CA PRO A 329 -10.06 21.41 -0.59
C PRO A 329 -10.22 21.55 -2.10
N VAL A 330 -10.70 20.50 -2.77
CA VAL A 330 -10.80 20.51 -4.23
C VAL A 330 -11.93 21.45 -4.67
N PHE A 331 -13.01 21.54 -3.89
CA PHE A 331 -14.20 22.39 -4.10
C PHE A 331 -14.37 23.41 -2.96
N ASP A 332 -15.49 24.17 -2.95
CA ASP A 332 -15.68 25.28 -2.01
C ASP A 332 -15.59 24.84 -0.54
N GLU A 333 -14.94 25.67 0.28
CA GLU A 333 -14.61 25.35 1.67
C GLU A 333 -15.85 25.01 2.51
N ALA A 334 -17.00 25.61 2.22
CA ALA A 334 -18.24 25.37 2.97
C ALA A 334 -18.82 23.97 2.69
N THR A 335 -18.91 23.59 1.41
CA THR A 335 -19.36 22.25 1.02
C THR A 335 -18.35 21.19 1.47
N TRP A 336 -17.06 21.43 1.27
CA TRP A 336 -15.98 20.54 1.75
C TRP A 336 -16.04 20.32 3.26
N ALA A 337 -16.17 21.39 4.05
CA ALA A 337 -16.32 21.28 5.51
C ALA A 337 -17.59 20.53 5.91
N SER A 338 -18.71 20.75 5.21
CA SER A 338 -19.98 20.04 5.48
C SER A 338 -19.90 18.55 5.17
N GLU A 339 -19.31 18.16 4.03
CA GLU A 339 -19.12 16.75 3.67
C GLU A 339 -18.16 16.06 4.64
N LYS A 340 -17.02 16.71 4.95
CA LYS A 340 -16.04 16.22 5.91
C LYS A 340 -16.66 16.05 7.31
N GLN A 341 -17.46 17.00 7.77
CA GLN A 341 -18.09 16.93 9.10
C GLN A 341 -19.04 15.73 9.20
N CYS A 342 -19.84 15.46 8.16
CA CYS A 342 -20.72 14.28 8.16
C CYS A 342 -19.91 12.98 8.36
N VAL A 343 -18.82 12.81 7.62
CA VAL A 343 -17.94 11.63 7.76
C VAL A 343 -17.29 11.58 9.15
N VAL A 344 -16.85 12.71 9.71
CA VAL A 344 -16.33 12.80 11.09
C VAL A 344 -17.38 12.40 12.13
N ASP A 345 -18.65 12.78 11.96
CA ASP A 345 -19.74 12.40 12.87
C ASP A 345 -20.00 10.87 12.81
N ARG A 346 -19.86 10.24 11.63
CA ARG A 346 -19.94 8.78 11.46
C ARG A 346 -18.74 8.07 12.11
N ILE A 347 -17.52 8.56 11.90
CA ILE A 347 -16.30 8.06 12.57
C ILE A 347 -16.49 8.09 14.10
N ASP A 348 -16.97 9.22 14.62
CA ASP A 348 -17.19 9.44 16.05
C ASP A 348 -18.25 8.49 16.66
N HIS A 349 -19.28 8.14 15.90
CA HIS A 349 -20.30 7.14 16.27
C HIS A 349 -19.73 5.72 16.38
N PHE A 350 -18.84 5.32 15.48
CA PHE A 350 -18.24 3.99 15.52
C PHE A 350 -17.07 3.88 16.51
N ALA A 351 -16.31 4.96 16.73
CA ALA A 351 -15.10 4.97 17.56
C ALA A 351 -15.32 5.08 19.10
N ALA A 352 -16.54 4.86 19.60
CA ALA A 352 -16.87 4.99 21.03
C ALA A 352 -15.93 4.20 21.97
N ALA A 353 -15.53 2.97 21.58
CA ALA A 353 -14.59 2.14 22.34
C ALA A 353 -13.18 2.77 22.40
N TYR A 354 -12.69 3.30 21.28
CA TYR A 354 -11.40 4.00 21.20
C TYR A 354 -11.38 5.25 22.07
N LYS A 355 -12.45 6.06 22.03
CA LYS A 355 -12.59 7.26 22.88
C LYS A 355 -12.66 6.94 24.37
N THR A 356 -13.26 5.80 24.74
CA THR A 356 -13.33 5.34 26.14
C THR A 356 -11.93 5.01 26.70
N ASN A 357 -11.07 4.40 25.87
CA ASN A 357 -9.70 4.04 26.26
C ASN A 357 -8.68 5.18 26.09
N ARG A 358 -8.95 6.13 25.19
CA ARG A 358 -8.07 7.26 24.84
C ARG A 358 -8.91 8.53 24.67
N ALA A 359 -9.10 9.28 25.75
CA ALA A 359 -10.01 10.44 25.79
C ALA A 359 -9.66 11.59 24.82
N ASN A 360 -8.41 11.63 24.31
CA ASN A 360 -7.94 12.57 23.30
C ASN A 360 -7.94 11.99 21.85
N TRP A 361 -8.45 10.78 21.65
CA TRP A 361 -8.53 10.16 20.33
C TRP A 361 -9.54 10.90 19.45
N THR A 362 -9.14 11.18 18.22
CA THR A 362 -10.01 11.72 17.16
C THR A 362 -9.55 11.15 15.82
N GLY A 363 -10.52 10.73 15.00
CA GLY A 363 -10.25 10.29 13.63
C GLY A 363 -10.33 11.39 12.58
N ALA A 364 -10.62 12.63 12.98
CA ALA A 364 -10.72 13.78 12.08
C ALA A 364 -9.45 14.08 11.22
N PRO A 365 -8.22 13.75 11.64
CA PRO A 365 -7.04 13.87 10.78
C PRO A 365 -7.10 12.97 9.53
N PHE A 366 -7.65 11.76 9.64
CA PHE A 366 -7.72 10.76 8.56
C PHE A 366 -9.06 10.71 7.84
N SER A 367 -10.01 11.60 8.16
CA SER A 367 -11.37 11.49 7.61
C SER A 367 -11.47 11.69 6.09
N TYR A 368 -10.39 12.11 5.42
CA TYR A 368 -10.33 12.16 3.95
C TYR A 368 -10.16 10.75 3.36
N GLU A 369 -9.47 9.83 4.05
CA GLU A 369 -9.44 8.39 3.76
C GLU A 369 -10.84 7.78 3.89
N ASP A 370 -11.58 8.16 4.95
CA ASP A 370 -12.94 7.69 5.16
C ASP A 370 -13.93 8.26 4.13
N SER A 371 -13.76 9.51 3.69
CA SER A 371 -14.52 10.06 2.56
C SER A 371 -14.22 9.30 1.26
N ALA A 372 -12.95 8.96 1.00
CA ALA A 372 -12.58 8.11 -0.15
C ALA A 372 -13.15 6.70 -0.03
N ASN A 373 -13.20 6.11 1.18
CA ASN A 373 -13.86 4.83 1.43
C ASN A 373 -15.37 4.88 1.15
N VAL A 374 -16.09 5.91 1.63
CA VAL A 374 -17.53 6.09 1.38
C VAL A 374 -17.82 6.29 -0.11
N ALA A 375 -17.11 7.22 -0.76
CA ALA A 375 -17.31 7.52 -2.18
C ALA A 375 -16.86 6.35 -3.08
N GLY A 376 -15.75 5.68 -2.74
CA GLY A 376 -15.20 4.57 -3.50
C GLY A 376 -16.08 3.32 -3.43
N LEU A 377 -16.62 3.00 -2.25
CA LEU A 377 -17.55 1.88 -2.10
C LEU A 377 -18.86 2.13 -2.86
N ARG A 378 -19.34 3.39 -2.89
CA ARG A 378 -20.47 3.80 -3.72
C ARG A 378 -20.20 3.69 -5.22
N LEU A 379 -19.03 4.13 -5.69
CA LEU A 379 -18.65 4.00 -7.10
C LEU A 379 -18.54 2.52 -7.52
N MET A 380 -17.95 1.67 -6.67
CA MET A 380 -17.94 0.22 -6.87
C MET A 380 -19.37 -0.34 -6.98
N LEU A 381 -20.28 0.06 -6.09
CA LEU A 381 -21.67 -0.39 -6.13
C LEU A 381 -22.40 0.04 -7.41
N LEU A 382 -22.17 1.25 -7.92
CA LEU A 382 -22.73 1.69 -9.20
C LEU A 382 -22.23 0.81 -10.36
N TYR A 383 -20.94 0.46 -10.36
CA TYR A 383 -20.36 -0.46 -11.34
C TYR A 383 -21.02 -1.85 -11.26
N VAL A 384 -21.06 -2.45 -10.06
CA VAL A 384 -21.60 -3.80 -9.86
C VAL A 384 -23.11 -3.85 -10.15
N ALA A 385 -23.87 -2.84 -9.74
CA ALA A 385 -25.32 -2.75 -9.97
C ALA A 385 -25.68 -2.73 -11.47
N GLN A 386 -24.85 -2.15 -12.32
CA GLN A 386 -25.02 -2.16 -13.78
C GLN A 386 -24.67 -3.51 -14.42
N LYS A 387 -23.88 -4.36 -13.74
CA LYS A 387 -23.38 -5.65 -14.26
C LYS A 387 -24.15 -6.87 -13.73
N THR A 388 -25.10 -6.71 -12.80
CA THR A 388 -25.90 -7.83 -12.27
C THR A 388 -27.38 -7.50 -12.08
N SER A 389 -28.23 -8.51 -12.29
CA SER A 389 -29.65 -8.49 -11.96
C SER A 389 -29.97 -9.18 -10.62
N ASP A 390 -28.95 -9.68 -9.89
CA ASP A 390 -29.09 -10.32 -8.59
C ASP A 390 -28.57 -9.43 -7.44
N SER A 391 -29.46 -9.10 -6.50
CA SER A 391 -29.10 -8.36 -5.30
C SER A 391 -28.22 -9.16 -4.32
N GLN A 392 -28.24 -10.50 -4.39
CA GLN A 392 -27.33 -11.34 -3.60
C GLN A 392 -25.89 -11.26 -4.12
N GLU A 393 -25.69 -11.11 -5.43
CA GLU A 393 -24.36 -10.89 -6.00
C GLU A 393 -23.74 -9.56 -5.56
N ILE A 394 -24.54 -8.48 -5.54
CA ILE A 394 -24.12 -7.18 -4.99
C ILE A 394 -23.65 -7.34 -3.53
N ARG A 395 -24.44 -8.04 -2.71
CA ARG A 395 -24.06 -8.33 -1.32
C ARG A 395 -22.75 -9.10 -1.26
N ASP A 396 -22.65 -10.24 -1.95
CA ASP A 396 -21.48 -11.11 -1.85
C ASP A 396 -20.20 -10.43 -2.36
N THR A 397 -20.28 -9.55 -3.36
CA THR A 397 -19.15 -8.71 -3.79
C THR A 397 -18.72 -7.75 -2.70
N VAL A 398 -19.64 -7.02 -2.05
CA VAL A 398 -19.28 -6.15 -0.90
C VAL A 398 -18.64 -6.95 0.23
N GLU A 399 -19.19 -8.13 0.55
CA GLU A 399 -18.63 -8.99 1.59
C GLU A 399 -17.20 -9.47 1.23
N ARG A 400 -16.93 -9.84 -0.03
CA ARG A 400 -15.58 -10.24 -0.51
C ARG A 400 -14.59 -9.08 -0.59
N SER A 401 -15.01 -7.90 -1.07
CA SER A 401 -14.19 -6.69 -1.13
C SER A 401 -13.65 -6.28 0.25
N VAL A 402 -14.50 -6.39 1.28
CA VAL A 402 -14.18 -5.96 2.65
C VAL A 402 -13.41 -7.02 3.44
N ALA A 403 -13.57 -8.32 3.14
CA ALA A 403 -12.94 -9.41 3.88
C ALA A 403 -11.39 -9.34 3.94
N ARG A 404 -10.75 -8.68 2.97
CA ARG A 404 -9.29 -8.41 2.98
C ARG A 404 -8.81 -7.65 4.21
N PHE A 405 -9.64 -6.76 4.76
CA PHE A 405 -9.27 -5.88 5.87
C PHE A 405 -9.46 -6.52 7.25
N CYS A 406 -9.85 -7.79 7.31
CA CYS A 406 -10.05 -8.53 8.56
C CYS A 406 -8.73 -8.93 9.23
N THR A 407 -8.38 -8.24 10.32
CA THR A 407 -7.16 -8.45 11.09
C THR A 407 -7.41 -8.26 12.60
N LYS A 408 -6.60 -8.91 13.43
CA LYS A 408 -6.54 -8.66 14.88
C LYS A 408 -5.94 -7.27 15.18
N ASN A 409 -5.01 -6.80 14.34
CA ASN A 409 -4.29 -5.52 14.51
C ASN A 409 -5.01 -4.39 13.76
N ARG A 410 -6.07 -3.83 14.37
CA ARG A 410 -6.96 -2.86 13.70
C ARG A 410 -6.39 -1.44 13.55
N GLU A 411 -5.35 -1.07 14.31
CA GLU A 411 -4.81 0.30 14.32
C GLU A 411 -3.72 0.52 13.26
N ASN A 412 -3.94 1.51 12.39
CA ASN A 412 -3.04 1.92 11.31
C ASN A 412 -2.41 3.30 11.62
N LEU A 413 -1.21 3.58 11.12
CA LEU A 413 -0.53 4.88 11.31
C LEU A 413 -1.01 5.98 10.34
N HIS A 414 -1.66 5.58 9.24
CA HIS A 414 -2.06 6.46 8.14
C HIS A 414 -3.58 6.50 7.90
N HIS A 415 -4.34 5.72 8.66
CA HIS A 415 -5.80 5.58 8.50
C HIS A 415 -6.46 5.51 9.89
N ASN A 416 -7.77 5.73 9.94
CA ASN A 416 -8.56 5.34 11.10
C ASN A 416 -8.57 3.80 11.28
N PRO A 417 -8.91 3.30 12.49
CA PRO A 417 -8.96 1.86 12.73
C PRO A 417 -9.90 1.15 11.75
N LEU A 418 -9.50 -0.02 11.26
CA LEU A 418 -10.19 -0.67 10.15
C LEU A 418 -11.66 -1.00 10.46
N ASP A 419 -11.99 -1.34 11.70
CA ASP A 419 -13.37 -1.55 12.14
C ASP A 419 -14.19 -0.26 12.23
N VAL A 420 -13.56 0.91 12.40
CA VAL A 420 -14.23 2.21 12.30
C VAL A 420 -14.45 2.53 10.82
N SER A 421 -13.41 2.56 10.01
CA SER A 421 -13.47 2.97 8.60
C SER A 421 -14.40 2.12 7.74
N ILE A 422 -14.34 0.78 7.90
CA ILE A 422 -15.23 -0.13 7.16
C ILE A 422 -16.68 0.02 7.61
N ASN A 423 -16.96 0.19 8.90
CA ASN A 423 -18.33 0.39 9.37
C ASN A 423 -18.91 1.75 8.92
N VAL A 424 -18.09 2.82 8.89
CA VAL A 424 -18.46 4.10 8.27
C VAL A 424 -18.86 3.86 6.81
N ALA A 425 -17.94 3.35 5.99
CA ALA A 425 -18.16 3.16 4.55
C ALA A 425 -19.38 2.27 4.24
N ALA A 426 -19.50 1.13 4.93
CA ALA A 426 -20.60 0.20 4.73
C ALA A 426 -21.96 0.79 5.14
N SER A 427 -22.04 1.50 6.27
CA SER A 427 -23.28 2.15 6.72
C SER A 427 -23.78 3.25 5.77
N GLU A 428 -22.86 3.86 5.02
CA GLU A 428 -23.14 4.91 4.04
C GLU A 428 -23.47 4.36 2.64
N MET A 429 -23.49 3.03 2.43
CA MET A 429 -23.96 2.43 1.17
C MET A 429 -25.48 2.59 1.04
N PRO A 430 -26.01 3.15 -0.06
CA PRO A 430 -27.44 3.43 -0.20
C PRO A 430 -28.38 2.22 -0.03
N THR A 431 -27.87 1.03 -0.35
CA THR A 431 -28.58 -0.25 -0.28
C THR A 431 -28.31 -1.07 1.00
N PHE A 432 -27.46 -0.61 1.93
CA PHE A 432 -27.05 -1.40 3.12
C PHE A 432 -28.25 -1.89 3.93
N ASN A 433 -29.16 -0.97 4.27
CA ASN A 433 -30.36 -1.28 5.06
C ASN A 433 -31.21 -2.39 4.43
N SER A 434 -31.38 -2.37 3.10
CA SER A 434 -32.13 -3.38 2.36
C SER A 434 -31.39 -4.71 2.20
N LEU A 435 -30.08 -4.69 1.92
CA LEU A 435 -29.28 -5.90 1.73
C LEU A 435 -29.12 -6.71 3.02
N TYR A 436 -29.04 -6.03 4.16
CA TYR A 436 -28.83 -6.65 5.48
C TYR A 436 -30.06 -6.61 6.41
N ASN A 437 -31.19 -6.07 5.94
CA ASN A 437 -32.46 -5.94 6.67
C ASN A 437 -32.38 -5.10 7.97
N CYS A 438 -31.53 -4.08 7.98
CA CYS A 438 -31.34 -3.19 9.12
C CYS A 438 -32.48 -2.16 9.25
N LYS A 439 -32.81 -1.80 10.49
CA LYS A 439 -33.98 -1.00 10.87
C LYS A 439 -33.58 0.23 11.70
N PRO A 440 -34.45 1.27 11.77
CA PRO A 440 -34.24 2.40 12.67
C PRO A 440 -33.96 1.94 14.11
N GLY A 441 -32.80 2.33 14.64
CA GLY A 441 -32.30 1.92 15.96
C GLY A 441 -31.13 0.93 15.91
N ASP A 442 -30.92 0.22 14.81
CA ASP A 442 -29.71 -0.59 14.60
C ASP A 442 -28.49 0.32 14.42
N ARG A 443 -27.32 -0.08 14.96
CA ARG A 443 -26.11 0.76 15.00
C ARG A 443 -25.58 1.15 13.62
N MET A 444 -25.77 0.29 12.62
CA MET A 444 -25.36 0.51 11.22
C MET A 444 -26.44 1.19 10.36
N TYR A 445 -27.66 1.40 10.88
CA TYR A 445 -28.74 1.99 10.10
C TYR A 445 -28.52 3.49 9.88
N VAL A 446 -28.62 3.93 8.63
CA VAL A 446 -28.64 5.34 8.22
C VAL A 446 -29.90 5.59 7.41
N ALA A 447 -30.70 6.60 7.78
CA ALA A 447 -31.88 6.97 7.00
C ALA A 447 -31.45 7.67 5.68
N PRO A 448 -32.16 7.49 4.55
CA PRO A 448 -31.71 8.00 3.24
C PRO A 448 -31.43 9.50 3.20
N GLU A 449 -32.19 10.30 3.96
CA GLU A 449 -32.01 11.75 4.09
C GLU A 449 -30.74 12.16 4.86
N ASN A 450 -30.10 11.24 5.58
CA ASN A 450 -28.93 11.45 6.44
C ASN A 450 -27.62 10.88 5.86
N TYR A 451 -27.64 10.26 4.67
CA TYR A 451 -26.41 9.81 4.00
C TYR A 451 -25.47 10.99 3.73
N CYS A 452 -24.17 10.81 3.99
CA CYS A 452 -23.18 11.85 3.73
C CYS A 452 -23.07 12.15 2.22
N LYS A 453 -23.35 13.40 1.82
CA LYS A 453 -23.44 13.82 0.40
C LYS A 453 -22.08 14.07 -0.26
N THR A 454 -21.32 13.01 -0.49
CA THR A 454 -20.07 13.03 -1.26
C THR A 454 -20.23 13.74 -2.62
N LEU A 455 -19.37 14.73 -2.93
CA LEU A 455 -19.39 15.56 -4.14
C LEU A 455 -20.69 16.34 -4.36
N ASN A 456 -21.35 16.71 -3.25
CA ASN A 456 -22.66 17.35 -3.23
C ASN A 456 -23.68 16.63 -4.13
N MET A 457 -23.63 15.30 -4.15
CA MET A 457 -24.54 14.46 -4.92
C MET A 457 -25.86 14.28 -4.18
N ASP A 458 -26.98 14.29 -4.91
CA ASP A 458 -28.16 13.59 -4.43
C ASP A 458 -27.95 12.09 -4.59
N ILE A 459 -28.42 11.32 -3.62
CA ILE A 459 -28.26 9.86 -3.57
C ILE A 459 -29.63 9.24 -3.86
N ASP A 460 -29.81 8.71 -5.07
CA ASP A 460 -30.95 7.88 -5.40
C ASP A 460 -30.61 6.41 -5.12
N VAL A 461 -31.35 5.78 -4.20
CA VAL A 461 -31.13 4.38 -3.81
C VAL A 461 -31.38 3.41 -4.99
N GLU A 462 -32.24 3.78 -5.95
CA GLU A 462 -32.56 2.92 -7.10
C GLU A 462 -31.36 2.72 -8.05
N GLU A 463 -30.45 3.70 -8.18
CA GLU A 463 -29.25 3.58 -9.04
C GLU A 463 -28.28 2.48 -8.57
N TYR A 464 -28.30 2.17 -7.27
CA TYR A 464 -27.42 1.20 -6.61
C TYR A 464 -28.05 -0.19 -6.49
N LYS A 465 -29.24 -0.40 -7.05
CA LYS A 465 -29.90 -1.71 -7.12
C LYS A 465 -29.54 -2.42 -8.42
N SER A 466 -29.54 -3.75 -8.37
CA SER A 466 -29.31 -4.64 -9.50
C SER A 466 -30.18 -4.28 -10.70
N GLN A 467 -29.55 -3.86 -11.79
CA GLN A 467 -30.24 -3.43 -13.00
C GLN A 467 -30.59 -4.64 -13.87
N LYS A 468 -31.69 -4.55 -14.62
CA LYS A 468 -32.09 -5.63 -15.52
C LYS A 468 -31.18 -5.60 -16.75
N ILE A 469 -30.22 -6.52 -16.79
CA ILE A 469 -29.42 -6.78 -17.99
C ILE A 469 -30.37 -7.24 -19.11
N GLU A 470 -30.47 -6.46 -20.18
CA GLU A 470 -31.03 -6.94 -21.44
C GLU A 470 -29.88 -7.57 -22.25
N ASN A 471 -30.14 -8.71 -22.89
CA ASN A 471 -29.11 -9.70 -23.28
C ASN A 471 -28.05 -9.26 -24.33
N ASP A 472 -28.01 -7.99 -24.71
CA ASP A 472 -27.13 -7.48 -25.76
C ASP A 472 -25.79 -6.89 -25.22
N ASP A 473 -25.70 -6.57 -23.92
CA ASP A 473 -24.49 -5.96 -23.31
C ASP A 473 -23.54 -6.96 -22.61
N LEU A 474 -23.74 -8.27 -22.82
CA LEU A 474 -23.00 -9.35 -22.14
C LEU A 474 -21.61 -9.62 -22.77
N PHE A 475 -20.88 -8.57 -23.14
CA PHE A 475 -19.60 -8.67 -23.86
C PHE A 475 -18.37 -8.72 -22.94
N VAL A 476 -18.45 -8.16 -21.72
CA VAL A 476 -17.28 -7.93 -20.85
C VAL A 476 -16.84 -9.19 -20.07
N LEU A 477 -17.77 -10.07 -19.70
CA LEU A 477 -17.47 -11.26 -18.90
C LEU A 477 -17.01 -12.46 -19.74
N THR A 478 -17.46 -12.55 -21.00
CA THR A 478 -16.87 -13.46 -22.00
C THR A 478 -15.44 -13.05 -22.31
N HIS A 479 -15.17 -11.76 -22.54
CA HIS A 479 -13.80 -11.28 -22.71
C HIS A 479 -12.88 -11.51 -21.49
N PHE A 480 -13.42 -11.54 -20.27
CA PHE A 480 -12.63 -11.93 -19.09
C PHE A 480 -12.16 -13.39 -19.15
N MET A 481 -13.01 -14.30 -19.65
CA MET A 481 -12.65 -15.70 -19.85
C MET A 481 -11.75 -15.84 -21.10
N ASP A 482 -12.11 -15.22 -22.23
CA ASP A 482 -11.33 -15.26 -23.47
C ASP A 482 -9.92 -14.70 -23.28
N VAL A 483 -9.73 -13.62 -22.49
CA VAL A 483 -8.40 -13.05 -22.22
C VAL A 483 -7.60 -13.88 -21.22
N LEU A 484 -8.25 -14.60 -20.29
CA LEU A 484 -7.56 -15.57 -19.44
C LEU A 484 -7.19 -16.84 -20.23
N GLU A 485 -8.05 -17.29 -21.15
CA GLU A 485 -7.72 -18.35 -22.12
C GLU A 485 -6.61 -17.90 -23.07
N ASP A 486 -6.69 -16.73 -23.69
CA ASP A 486 -5.63 -16.20 -24.57
C ASP A 486 -4.33 -15.95 -23.82
N THR A 487 -4.36 -15.49 -22.55
CA THR A 487 -3.13 -15.37 -21.75
C THR A 487 -2.55 -16.74 -21.40
N ALA A 488 -3.39 -17.74 -21.09
CA ALA A 488 -2.94 -19.12 -20.87
C ALA A 488 -2.42 -19.76 -22.18
N VAL A 489 -3.04 -19.48 -23.31
CA VAL A 489 -2.67 -19.93 -24.65
C VAL A 489 -1.40 -19.22 -25.15
N GLU A 490 -1.17 -17.95 -24.79
CA GLU A 490 0.10 -17.25 -25.04
C GLU A 490 1.23 -17.80 -24.15
N LEU A 491 0.95 -18.16 -22.90
CA LEU A 491 1.90 -18.86 -22.02
C LEU A 491 2.24 -20.27 -22.55
N ASP A 492 1.24 -21.02 -23.02
CA ASP A 492 1.43 -22.32 -23.68
C ASP A 492 2.17 -22.17 -25.03
N ALA A 493 1.85 -21.15 -25.83
CA ALA A 493 2.51 -20.86 -27.10
C ALA A 493 3.94 -20.32 -26.94
N ALA A 494 4.25 -19.70 -25.79
CA ALA A 494 5.61 -19.43 -25.34
C ALA A 494 6.37 -20.69 -24.88
N ASN A 495 5.75 -21.87 -25.03
CA ASN A 495 6.27 -23.19 -24.66
C ASN A 495 6.53 -23.34 -23.15
N ILE A 496 5.68 -22.72 -22.33
CA ILE A 496 5.61 -22.91 -20.86
C ILE A 496 4.60 -24.05 -20.55
N THR A 497 4.60 -25.10 -21.38
CA THR A 497 3.66 -26.24 -21.34
C THR A 497 4.08 -27.37 -20.40
N THR A 498 5.21 -27.24 -19.70
CA THR A 498 5.70 -28.23 -18.74
C THR A 498 5.98 -27.62 -17.38
N PHE A 499 4.96 -27.65 -16.51
CA PHE A 499 5.15 -27.67 -15.06
C PHE A 499 5.66 -29.07 -14.63
N GLU A 500 6.85 -29.47 -15.11
CA GLU A 500 7.56 -30.58 -14.50
C GLU A 500 8.14 -30.10 -13.17
N GLY A 501 7.45 -30.45 -12.08
CA GLY A 501 7.88 -30.17 -10.71
C GLY A 501 9.11 -30.98 -10.32
N LYS A 502 10.27 -30.61 -10.87
CA LYS A 502 11.63 -31.03 -10.50
C LYS A 502 12.63 -30.06 -11.13
N LEU A 503 12.97 -28.98 -10.41
CA LEU A 503 14.19 -28.14 -10.52
C LEU A 503 13.92 -26.75 -9.92
N PHE A 504 14.02 -26.63 -8.59
CA PHE A 504 14.45 -25.40 -7.90
C PHE A 504 14.92 -25.77 -6.48
N ASP A 505 15.95 -26.62 -6.42
CA ASP A 505 16.85 -26.74 -5.26
C ASP A 505 18.09 -25.82 -5.47
N ILE A 506 17.90 -24.73 -6.23
CA ILE A 506 18.91 -23.71 -6.49
C ILE A 506 18.97 -22.84 -5.24
N THR A 507 19.86 -23.19 -4.29
CA THR A 507 20.21 -22.29 -3.20
C THR A 507 20.89 -21.04 -3.78
N VAL A 508 20.91 -19.95 -3.01
CA VAL A 508 21.52 -18.67 -3.45
C VAL A 508 22.95 -18.85 -3.97
N GLU A 509 23.67 -19.83 -3.42
CA GLU A 509 25.03 -20.23 -3.79
C GLU A 509 25.17 -20.68 -5.27
N GLU A 510 24.18 -21.39 -5.84
CA GLU A 510 24.25 -21.85 -7.25
C GLU A 510 24.10 -20.70 -8.27
N VAL A 511 23.47 -19.59 -7.87
CA VAL A 511 23.41 -18.38 -8.71
C VAL A 511 24.73 -17.61 -8.61
N GLU A 512 25.31 -17.51 -7.41
CA GLU A 512 26.60 -16.84 -7.18
C GLU A 512 27.75 -17.57 -7.91
N GLU A 513 27.84 -18.91 -7.86
CA GLU A 513 28.84 -19.67 -8.64
C GLU A 513 28.67 -19.51 -10.17
N GLN A 514 27.44 -19.31 -10.65
CA GLN A 514 27.17 -19.05 -12.07
C GLN A 514 27.46 -17.61 -12.52
N GLU A 515 27.63 -16.66 -11.61
CA GLU A 515 28.11 -15.31 -11.91
C GLU A 515 29.64 -15.23 -11.76
N GLU A 516 30.23 -15.81 -10.70
CA GLU A 516 31.70 -15.90 -10.55
C GLU A 516 32.36 -16.63 -11.74
N SER A 517 31.75 -17.70 -12.26
CA SER A 517 32.26 -18.43 -13.44
C SER A 517 32.14 -17.64 -14.76
N LYS A 518 31.29 -16.61 -14.84
CA LYS A 518 31.15 -15.72 -16.00
C LYS A 518 32.06 -14.49 -15.92
N GLU A 519 32.37 -14.02 -14.72
CA GLU A 519 33.31 -12.91 -14.48
C GLU A 519 34.78 -13.40 -14.48
N GLY A 520 35.03 -14.65 -14.11
CA GLY A 520 36.35 -15.30 -14.07
C GLY A 520 36.94 -15.75 -15.41
N SER A 521 36.66 -15.09 -16.54
CA SER A 521 37.13 -15.48 -17.89
C SER A 521 37.99 -14.43 -18.60
N ALA A 522 39.00 -13.90 -17.89
CA ALA A 522 40.13 -13.20 -18.49
C ALA A 522 41.42 -14.05 -18.42
N GLU A 523 41.89 -14.45 -19.60
CA GLU A 523 43.20 -15.06 -19.90
C GLU A 523 43.48 -16.54 -19.56
N SER A 524 43.62 -17.30 -20.67
CA SER A 524 44.61 -18.36 -20.94
C SER A 524 44.14 -19.83 -20.96
N SER A 525 44.75 -20.57 -21.88
CA SER A 525 44.24 -21.80 -22.51
C SER A 525 45.03 -23.06 -22.14
N SER A 526 44.37 -24.23 -22.02
CA SER A 526 44.72 -25.44 -22.80
C SER A 526 43.90 -26.72 -22.48
N SER A 527 43.22 -27.25 -23.52
CA SER A 527 43.06 -28.69 -23.89
C SER A 527 42.56 -29.80 -22.91
N SER A 528 41.45 -30.44 -23.35
CA SER A 528 41.25 -31.90 -23.62
C SER A 528 40.68 -32.91 -22.60
N SER A 529 39.41 -33.31 -22.89
CA SER A 529 38.88 -34.68 -23.20
C SER A 529 38.34 -35.66 -22.14
N SER A 530 37.37 -36.50 -22.62
CA SER A 530 36.67 -37.70 -22.03
C SER A 530 35.62 -37.42 -20.92
N GLU A 531 34.31 -37.68 -21.11
CA GLU A 531 33.56 -38.99 -21.08
C GLU A 531 33.31 -39.51 -19.63
N SER A 532 32.14 -40.04 -19.19
CA SER A 532 30.78 -40.24 -19.76
C SER A 532 29.78 -40.70 -18.63
N ASP A 533 28.47 -40.81 -18.94
CA ASP A 533 27.43 -41.67 -18.27
C ASP A 533 27.00 -41.34 -16.79
N GLU A 534 25.84 -41.70 -16.19
CA GLU A 534 24.56 -42.33 -16.61
C GLU A 534 23.40 -42.03 -15.59
N GLU A 535 22.19 -42.54 -15.85
CA GLU A 535 20.83 -42.31 -15.26
C GLU A 535 20.56 -42.43 -13.72
N SER A 536 19.48 -41.78 -13.22
CA SER A 536 18.16 -42.41 -12.86
C SER A 536 17.39 -41.81 -11.64
N SER A 537 16.04 -41.76 -11.76
CA SER A 537 14.91 -41.84 -10.77
C SER A 537 15.06 -41.34 -9.30
N VAL A 538 14.06 -40.69 -8.66
CA VAL A 538 12.77 -41.26 -8.16
C VAL A 538 11.74 -40.13 -7.84
N GLU A 539 10.44 -40.45 -7.74
CA GLU A 539 9.33 -39.56 -7.32
C GLU A 539 8.99 -39.72 -5.82
N ARG A 540 8.42 -38.69 -5.15
CA ARG A 540 7.32 -38.86 -4.16
C ARG A 540 6.73 -37.55 -3.60
N GLU A 541 5.40 -37.57 -3.47
CA GLU A 541 4.55 -36.95 -2.43
C GLU A 541 4.50 -35.41 -2.28
N LEU A 542 3.46 -34.84 -2.92
CA LEU A 542 2.73 -33.66 -2.45
C LEU A 542 1.62 -34.13 -1.49
N ASP A 543 1.65 -33.70 -0.23
CA ASP A 543 0.49 -33.59 0.67
C ASP A 543 0.87 -32.74 1.89
N GLU A 544 -0.12 -32.17 2.59
CA GLU A 544 -0.01 -31.43 3.87
C GLU A 544 0.77 -30.09 3.92
N VAL A 545 0.14 -28.97 3.51
CA VAL A 545 0.11 -27.75 4.36
C VAL A 545 -1.27 -27.06 4.24
N SER A 546 -2.22 -27.43 5.09
CA SER A 546 -3.42 -26.62 5.35
C SER A 546 -3.71 -26.55 6.85
N ASP A 547 -2.79 -25.98 7.62
CA ASP A 547 -3.05 -25.55 8.99
C ASP A 547 -2.02 -24.51 9.47
N GLY A 548 -2.50 -23.45 10.11
CA GLY A 548 -1.70 -22.57 10.99
C GLY A 548 -0.60 -21.69 10.37
N LEU A 549 -0.97 -20.52 9.86
CA LEU A 549 -0.11 -19.33 9.91
C LEU A 549 -0.82 -18.21 10.67
N ASP A 550 -0.51 -18.09 11.96
CA ASP A 550 -0.96 -16.98 12.81
C ASP A 550 0.16 -15.91 12.84
N ASP A 551 0.18 -15.04 11.82
CA ASP A 551 1.20 -14.00 11.60
C ASP A 551 1.25 -12.90 12.69
N SER A 552 0.61 -13.10 13.84
CA SER A 552 0.49 -12.11 14.91
C SER A 552 1.69 -12.00 15.86
N GLU A 553 2.59 -13.00 15.88
CA GLU A 553 3.77 -12.96 16.77
C GLU A 553 4.91 -12.08 16.22
N ASN A 554 5.18 -12.10 14.90
CA ASN A 554 6.30 -11.34 14.29
C ASN A 554 6.10 -9.81 14.33
N GLU A 555 4.90 -9.28 14.06
CA GLU A 555 4.64 -7.83 14.16
C GLU A 555 4.78 -7.29 15.60
N THR A 556 4.56 -8.15 16.59
CA THR A 556 4.57 -7.76 18.01
C THR A 556 5.99 -7.56 18.55
N GLU A 557 7.02 -8.18 17.94
CA GLU A 557 8.43 -7.89 18.27
C GLU A 557 8.94 -6.63 17.56
N LEU A 558 8.53 -6.38 16.31
CA LEU A 558 8.89 -5.16 15.56
C LEU A 558 8.48 -3.88 16.32
N ARG A 559 7.22 -3.79 16.81
CA ARG A 559 6.79 -2.63 17.64
C ARG A 559 7.52 -2.52 19.00
N LYS A 560 8.08 -3.60 19.55
CA LYS A 560 8.89 -3.53 20.79
C LYS A 560 10.27 -2.92 20.52
N SER A 561 10.86 -3.17 19.35
CA SER A 561 12.14 -2.57 18.96
C SER A 561 12.05 -1.06 18.74
N GLU A 562 10.96 -0.56 18.12
CA GLU A 562 10.73 0.86 17.88
C GLU A 562 10.61 1.67 19.20
N ILE A 563 9.91 1.12 20.20
CA ILE A 563 9.66 1.78 21.50
C ILE A 563 10.90 1.69 22.43
N ALA A 564 11.78 0.71 22.26
CA ALA A 564 12.93 0.49 23.16
C ALA A 564 14.09 1.49 22.97
N SER A 565 14.08 2.34 21.95
CA SER A 565 15.21 3.23 21.62
C SER A 565 15.38 4.46 22.53
N THR A 566 14.44 4.73 23.46
CA THR A 566 14.40 5.99 24.24
C THR A 566 14.27 5.84 25.77
N SER A 567 15.11 5.03 26.42
CA SER A 567 15.54 5.35 27.80
C SER A 567 16.89 4.73 28.22
N ARG A 568 17.73 5.53 28.88
CA ARG A 568 18.95 5.06 29.57
C ARG A 568 18.60 4.65 31.01
N SER A 569 19.11 3.52 31.50
CA SER A 569 20.10 3.51 32.60
C SER A 569 20.42 2.11 33.16
N SER A 570 21.73 1.84 33.27
CA SER A 570 22.42 0.99 34.27
C SER A 570 21.69 -0.16 34.97
N PHE A 571 22.15 -1.39 34.72
CA PHE A 571 22.44 -2.36 35.80
C PHE A 571 23.74 -3.13 35.52
N ILE A 572 24.39 -3.62 36.58
CA ILE A 572 25.79 -4.07 36.60
C ILE A 572 25.88 -5.55 37.03
N TRP A 573 26.49 -6.38 36.16
CA TRP A 573 27.28 -7.60 36.45
C TRP A 573 26.57 -8.86 37.04
N PRO A 574 27.17 -10.08 36.95
CA PRO A 574 28.15 -10.58 35.97
C PRO A 574 27.90 -12.03 35.49
N ALA A 575 28.80 -12.55 34.65
CA ALA A 575 28.91 -13.95 34.25
C ALA A 575 29.02 -14.95 35.43
N THR A 576 28.52 -16.18 35.28
CA THR A 576 29.28 -17.46 35.13
C THR A 576 28.32 -18.66 34.94
N VAL A 577 28.77 -19.75 34.27
CA VAL A 577 28.24 -21.16 34.20
C VAL A 577 26.82 -21.40 33.61
N PHE A 578 26.49 -22.45 32.83
CA PHE A 578 26.98 -23.85 32.78
C PHE A 578 26.59 -24.53 31.44
N THR A 579 27.48 -25.34 30.88
CA THR A 579 27.29 -26.27 29.75
C THR A 579 26.52 -27.54 30.15
N LEU A 580 25.62 -28.12 29.32
CA LEU A 580 25.36 -29.59 29.30
C LEU A 580 24.46 -30.08 28.13
N LEU A 581 25.07 -30.89 27.25
CA LEU A 581 24.60 -32.15 26.61
C LEU A 581 23.14 -32.33 26.11
N ILE A 582 22.88 -32.64 24.82
CA ILE A 582 23.07 -33.92 24.07
C ILE A 582 21.97 -34.99 24.28
N LYS A 583 21.46 -35.54 23.14
CA LYS A 583 20.46 -36.64 22.95
C LYS A 583 18.99 -36.24 23.21
N TYR A 584 18.02 -36.56 22.35
CA TYR A 584 17.82 -37.83 21.61
C TYR A 584 17.36 -37.69 20.14
N ILE A 585 17.63 -38.72 19.34
CA ILE A 585 17.10 -38.96 17.97
C ILE A 585 16.15 -40.17 18.00
N LYS A 586 15.07 -40.12 17.19
CA LYS A 586 14.39 -41.22 16.43
C LYS A 586 13.07 -40.68 15.86
N PHE A 587 12.62 -41.02 14.65
CA PHE A 587 13.14 -42.02 13.70
C PHE A 587 13.93 -41.41 12.54
#